data_AF-A0A850M3T7-F1
#
_entry.id   AF-A0A850M3T7-F1
#
_cell.length_a   1.000
_cell.length_b   1.000
_cell.length_c   1.000
_cell.angle_alpha   90.00
_cell.angle_beta   90.00
_cell.angle_gamma   90.00
#
_symmetry.space_group_name_H-M   'P 1'
#
loop_
_entity.id
_entity.type
_entity.pdbx_description
1 polymer ?
#
loop_
_entity_poly.entity_id
_entity_poly.type
_entity_poly.pdbx_seq_one_letter_code
_entity_poly.pdbx_strand_id
1 'polypeptide(L)'
;MKNLYLDTNVIISYLRKNDIFNDLSNKIMNYNNFERIGSTLTILEISSVISKQFDNIEINEAKIKNWDNLSIVEKKLLVIYYFTTKIPVKFYFTSNNEKFYIKDQDLSINVDFSKAIRIAPFFNLRTIDNLQLSSALNIRDIKNIHLDYFVTTDEVILDNAKEIQKLTHVTIIHSEKLIEIEKI
;
A
#
# COMPACT_ATOMS: atom_id res chain seq x y z
N MET A 1 -14.42 -14.04 0.58
CA MET A 1 -13.93 -12.69 0.24
C MET A 1 -12.45 -12.84 -0.07
N LYS A 2 -11.96 -12.29 -1.18
CA LYS A 2 -10.53 -12.36 -1.52
C LYS A 2 -9.79 -11.19 -0.88
N ASN A 3 -8.56 -11.42 -0.43
CA ASN A 3 -7.74 -10.43 0.24
C ASN A 3 -6.73 -9.84 -0.73
N LEU A 4 -6.82 -8.53 -0.94
CA LEU A 4 -5.94 -7.78 -1.83
C LEU A 4 -5.01 -6.91 -1.00
N TYR A 5 -3.71 -7.14 -1.09
CA TYR A 5 -2.77 -6.10 -0.69
C TYR A 5 -2.73 -5.05 -1.79
N LEU A 6 -3.05 -3.81 -1.46
CA LEU A 6 -3.00 -2.70 -2.40
C LEU A 6 -1.70 -1.94 -2.22
N ASP A 7 -0.94 -1.83 -3.30
CA ASP A 7 0.15 -0.87 -3.40
C ASP A 7 -0.41 0.57 -3.32
N THR A 8 0.44 1.50 -2.88
CA THR A 8 0.05 2.88 -2.66
C THR A 8 -0.42 3.55 -3.95
N ASN A 9 0.18 3.24 -5.10
CA ASN A 9 -0.24 3.79 -6.39
C ASN A 9 -1.72 3.51 -6.70
N VAL A 10 -2.22 2.30 -6.44
CA VAL A 10 -3.64 1.93 -6.66
C VAL A 10 -4.56 2.77 -5.77
N ILE A 11 -4.19 2.96 -4.50
CA ILE A 11 -4.97 3.76 -3.55
C ILE A 11 -4.93 5.24 -3.94
N ILE A 12 -3.77 5.77 -4.31
CA ILE A 12 -3.64 7.16 -4.75
C ILE A 12 -4.43 7.41 -6.04
N SER A 13 -4.41 6.48 -6.99
CA SER A 13 -5.22 6.54 -8.21
C SER A 13 -6.71 6.59 -7.88
N TYR A 14 -7.20 5.86 -6.86
CA TYR A 14 -8.59 5.99 -6.38
C TYR A 14 -8.92 7.42 -5.88
N LEU A 15 -7.98 8.07 -5.19
CA LEU A 15 -8.18 9.41 -4.63
C LEU A 15 -8.09 10.53 -5.66
N ARG A 16 -7.39 10.31 -6.78
CA ARG A 16 -7.11 11.32 -7.81
C ARG A 16 -8.00 11.11 -9.03
N LYS A 17 -9.06 11.91 -9.17
CA LYS A 17 -10.02 11.80 -10.29
C LYS A 17 -9.41 11.89 -11.70
N ASN A 18 -8.33 12.65 -11.84
CA ASN A 18 -7.64 12.85 -13.12
C ASN A 18 -6.51 11.83 -13.38
N ASP A 19 -6.34 10.83 -12.51
CA ASP A 19 -5.36 9.78 -12.68
C ASP A 19 -5.81 8.78 -13.75
N ILE A 20 -4.90 8.34 -14.62
CA ILE A 20 -5.23 7.43 -15.72
C ILE A 20 -5.77 6.07 -15.24
N PHE A 21 -5.45 5.68 -14.01
CA PHE A 21 -5.92 4.44 -13.40
C PHE A 21 -7.10 4.65 -12.43
N ASN A 22 -7.65 5.87 -12.33
CA ASN A 22 -8.73 6.20 -11.39
C ASN A 22 -9.95 5.27 -11.56
N ASP A 23 -10.38 5.03 -12.79
CA ASP A 23 -11.52 4.16 -13.09
C ASP A 23 -11.28 2.70 -12.66
N LEU A 24 -10.07 2.19 -12.89
CA LEU A 24 -9.69 0.84 -12.47
C LEU A 24 -9.67 0.74 -10.94
N SER A 25 -9.04 1.70 -10.27
CA SER A 25 -9.00 1.74 -8.81
C SER A 25 -10.39 1.90 -8.20
N ASN A 26 -11.28 2.69 -8.80
CA ASN A 26 -12.68 2.81 -8.37
C ASN A 26 -13.43 1.47 -8.44
N LYS A 27 -13.27 0.71 -9.53
CA LYS A 27 -13.85 -0.63 -9.65
C LYS A 27 -13.33 -1.56 -8.55
N ILE A 28 -12.01 -1.60 -8.37
CA ILE A 28 -11.35 -2.42 -7.34
C ILE A 28 -11.77 -2.02 -5.93
N MET A 29 -11.98 -0.74 -5.65
CA MET A 29 -12.33 -0.23 -4.32
C MET A 29 -13.82 -0.41 -3.97
N ASN A 30 -14.71 -0.46 -4.96
CA ASN A 30 -16.15 -0.60 -4.77
C ASN A 30 -16.68 -2.04 -4.92
N TYR A 31 -15.87 -2.99 -5.40
CA TYR A 31 -16.28 -4.39 -5.57
C TYR A 31 -16.42 -5.18 -4.24
N ASN A 32 -17.62 -5.53 -3.82
CA ASN A 32 -17.86 -6.06 -2.46
C ASN A 32 -17.18 -7.39 -2.10
N ASN A 33 -16.67 -8.15 -3.08
CA ASN A 33 -16.04 -9.46 -2.83
C ASN A 33 -14.56 -9.39 -2.40
N PHE A 34 -14.02 -8.18 -2.21
CA PHE A 34 -12.63 -7.96 -1.80
C PHE A 34 -12.49 -7.35 -0.40
N GLU A 35 -11.56 -7.89 0.39
CA GLU A 35 -10.96 -7.18 1.52
C GLU A 35 -9.70 -6.48 1.00
N ARG A 36 -9.65 -5.15 1.07
CA ARG A 36 -8.46 -4.40 0.67
C ARG A 36 -7.60 -4.15 1.89
N ILE A 37 -6.32 -4.42 1.74
CA ILE A 37 -5.33 -4.44 2.82
C ILE A 37 -4.23 -3.45 2.45
N GLY A 38 -3.81 -2.66 3.44
CA GLY A 38 -2.62 -1.83 3.37
C GLY A 38 -1.75 -2.01 4.61
N SER A 39 -0.55 -1.47 4.60
CA SER A 39 0.33 -1.45 5.77
C SER A 39 0.50 -0.04 6.34
N THR A 40 1.26 0.06 7.42
CA THR A 40 1.78 1.35 7.93
C THR A 40 2.56 2.12 6.87
N LEU A 41 3.31 1.42 6.01
CA LEU A 41 4.06 2.05 4.93
C LEU A 41 3.12 2.71 3.92
N THR A 42 2.01 2.05 3.58
CA THR A 42 0.96 2.64 2.74
C THR A 42 0.43 3.95 3.34
N ILE A 43 0.20 4.00 4.66
CA ILE A 43 -0.23 5.24 5.34
C ILE A 43 0.84 6.33 5.21
N LEU A 44 2.11 5.98 5.41
CA LEU A 44 3.24 6.92 5.31
C LEU A 44 3.38 7.48 3.89
N GLU A 45 3.24 6.64 2.87
CA GLU A 45 3.31 7.08 1.48
C GLU A 45 2.12 7.96 1.10
N ILE A 46 0.89 7.57 1.48
CA ILE A 46 -0.30 8.42 1.31
C ILE A 46 -0.08 9.77 1.98
N SER A 47 0.44 9.78 3.21
CA SER A 47 0.74 11.01 3.94
C SER A 47 1.76 11.89 3.22
N SER A 48 2.77 11.26 2.61
CA SER A 48 3.81 11.96 1.84
C SER A 48 3.26 12.55 0.55
N VAL A 49 2.43 11.78 -0.18
CA VAL A 49 1.75 12.24 -1.40
C VAL A 49 0.82 13.41 -1.10
N ILE A 50 -0.04 13.27 -0.07
CA ILE A 50 -0.94 14.36 0.37
C ILE A 50 -0.14 15.59 0.77
N SER A 51 0.93 15.41 1.54
CA SER A 51 1.73 16.56 1.98
C SER A 51 2.39 17.31 0.83
N LYS A 52 2.78 16.61 -0.24
CA LYS A 52 3.41 17.18 -1.43
C LYS A 52 2.41 17.77 -2.42
N GLN A 53 1.24 17.18 -2.53
CA GLN A 53 0.22 17.51 -3.54
C GLN A 53 -1.04 18.10 -2.94
N PHE A 54 -0.97 18.62 -1.72
CA PHE A 54 -2.12 19.08 -0.93
C PHE A 54 -3.06 20.00 -1.73
N ASP A 55 -2.49 20.96 -2.45
CA ASP A 55 -3.25 21.95 -3.23
C ASP A 55 -3.99 21.35 -4.44
N ASN A 56 -3.63 20.12 -4.86
CA ASN A 56 -4.23 19.40 -5.98
C ASN A 56 -5.21 18.31 -5.54
N ILE A 57 -5.48 18.19 -4.23
CA ILE A 57 -6.42 17.22 -3.70
C ILE A 57 -7.78 17.89 -3.55
N GLU A 58 -8.79 17.30 -4.17
CA GLU A 58 -10.17 17.74 -3.99
C GLU A 58 -10.67 17.36 -2.60
N ILE A 59 -10.80 18.37 -1.72
CA ILE A 59 -11.38 18.21 -0.39
C ILE A 59 -12.66 19.03 -0.35
N ASN A 60 -13.74 18.45 0.16
CA ASN A 60 -14.95 19.21 0.44
C ASN A 60 -14.77 19.95 1.77
N GLU A 61 -14.06 21.08 1.72
CA GLU A 61 -13.71 21.92 2.86
C GLU A 61 -14.95 22.37 3.66
N ALA A 62 -16.08 22.57 2.97
CA ALA A 62 -17.35 22.99 3.58
C ALA A 62 -17.90 21.97 4.60
N LYS A 63 -17.43 20.71 4.58
CA LYS A 63 -17.80 19.70 5.58
C LYS A 63 -16.89 19.70 6.82
N ILE A 64 -15.81 20.50 6.82
CA ILE A 64 -14.84 20.55 7.91
C ILE A 64 -15.02 21.85 8.68
N LYS A 65 -15.50 21.73 9.93
CA LYS A 65 -15.72 22.89 10.80
C LYS A 65 -14.39 23.63 11.05
N ASN A 66 -14.44 24.96 10.95
CA ASN A 66 -13.30 25.86 11.17
C ASN A 66 -12.10 25.65 10.22
N TRP A 67 -12.33 25.16 9.00
CA TRP A 67 -11.25 24.92 8.02
C TRP A 67 -10.30 26.11 7.88
N ASP A 68 -10.82 27.32 7.75
CA ASP A 68 -10.02 28.53 7.53
C ASP A 68 -9.11 28.90 8.70
N ASN A 69 -9.43 28.43 9.92
CA ASN A 69 -8.65 28.73 11.13
C ASN A 69 -7.50 27.73 11.36
N LEU A 70 -7.42 26.67 10.55
CA LEU A 70 -6.40 25.65 10.68
C LEU A 70 -5.10 26.06 9.96
N SER A 71 -3.97 25.78 10.59
CA SER A 71 -2.67 25.85 9.93
C SER A 71 -2.59 24.86 8.77
N ILE A 72 -1.69 25.10 7.83
CA ILE A 72 -1.46 24.18 6.70
C ILE A 72 -1.10 22.76 7.17
N VAL A 73 -0.40 22.63 8.29
CA VAL A 73 -0.02 21.33 8.87
C VAL A 73 -1.27 20.62 9.40
N GLU A 74 -2.13 21.31 10.15
CA GLU A 74 -3.38 20.73 10.66
C GLU A 74 -4.32 20.33 9.53
N LYS A 75 -4.43 21.15 8.48
CA LYS A 75 -5.20 20.83 7.27
C LYS A 75 -4.69 19.54 6.60
N LYS A 76 -3.37 19.42 6.39
CA LYS A 76 -2.74 18.20 5.85
C LYS A 76 -3.04 16.98 6.73
N LEU A 77 -2.86 17.09 8.04
CA LEU A 77 -3.13 16.00 8.98
C LEU A 77 -4.60 15.58 8.99
N LEU A 78 -5.54 16.53 8.91
CA LEU A 78 -6.96 16.24 8.83
C LEU A 78 -7.33 15.50 7.54
N VAL A 79 -6.72 15.87 6.42
CA VAL A 79 -6.94 15.20 5.14
C VAL A 79 -6.35 13.79 5.14
N ILE A 80 -5.15 13.62 5.68
CA ILE A 80 -4.55 12.31 5.91
C ILE A 80 -5.46 11.44 6.78
N TYR A 81 -5.92 11.98 7.92
CA TYR A 81 -6.84 11.31 8.83
C TYR A 81 -8.16 10.94 8.13
N TYR A 82 -8.74 11.86 7.37
CA TYR A 82 -9.96 11.60 6.61
C TYR A 82 -9.77 10.44 5.63
N PHE A 83 -8.72 10.46 4.80
CA PHE A 83 -8.50 9.39 3.85
C PHE A 83 -8.23 8.05 4.55
N THR A 84 -7.31 8.02 5.49
CA THR A 84 -6.96 6.77 6.21
C THR A 84 -8.11 6.16 7.00
N THR A 85 -9.14 6.94 7.36
CA THR A 85 -10.33 6.44 8.08
C THR A 85 -11.55 6.21 7.20
N LYS A 86 -11.61 6.78 6.00
CA LYS A 86 -12.79 6.70 5.11
C LYS A 86 -12.59 5.85 3.88
N ILE A 87 -11.35 5.60 3.46
CA ILE A 87 -11.13 4.66 2.36
C ILE A 87 -11.47 3.23 2.80
N PRO A 88 -12.02 2.38 1.92
CA PRO A 88 -12.36 0.99 2.23
C PRO A 88 -11.11 0.08 2.27
N VAL A 89 -10.05 0.50 2.97
CA VAL A 89 -8.80 -0.24 3.13
C VAL A 89 -8.57 -0.51 4.61
N LYS A 90 -8.30 -1.77 4.95
CA LYS A 90 -7.93 -2.19 6.29
C LYS A 90 -6.41 -2.16 6.43
N PHE A 91 -5.92 -1.29 7.30
CA PHE A 91 -4.50 -1.16 7.54
C PHE A 91 -4.02 -2.11 8.65
N TYR A 92 -2.93 -2.81 8.39
CA TYR A 92 -2.29 -3.69 9.35
C TYR A 92 -0.92 -3.17 9.76
N PHE A 93 -0.60 -3.39 11.03
CA PHE A 93 0.63 -2.94 11.67
C PHE A 93 1.48 -4.15 12.06
N THR A 94 2.70 -4.21 11.53
CA THR A 94 3.74 -5.21 11.82
C THR A 94 4.82 -4.54 12.67
N SER A 95 4.56 -4.41 13.97
CA SER A 95 5.49 -3.76 14.91
C SER A 95 6.49 -4.71 15.57
N ASN A 96 6.61 -5.94 15.06
CA ASN A 96 7.49 -6.94 15.64
C ASN A 96 8.94 -6.62 15.25
N ASN A 97 9.86 -6.86 16.18
CA ASN A 97 11.27 -6.93 15.87
C ASN A 97 11.69 -8.39 15.83
N GLU A 98 12.67 -8.69 14.99
CA GLU A 98 13.36 -9.97 14.98
C GLU A 98 14.87 -9.78 15.06
N LYS A 99 15.56 -10.89 15.31
CA LYS A 99 17.01 -10.93 15.27
C LYS A 99 17.49 -11.02 13.83
N PHE A 100 18.36 -10.10 13.44
CA PHE A 100 18.98 -10.06 12.14
C PHE A 100 20.49 -10.14 12.30
N TYR A 101 21.08 -11.20 11.76
CA TYR A 101 22.50 -11.48 11.90
C TYR A 101 23.27 -10.97 10.70
N ILE A 102 24.20 -10.04 10.94
CA ILE A 102 25.17 -9.58 9.93
C ILE A 102 26.56 -9.80 10.50
N LYS A 103 27.30 -10.77 9.94
CA LYS A 103 28.60 -11.23 10.48
C LYS A 103 28.44 -11.60 11.97
N ASP A 104 29.25 -10.99 12.84
CA ASP A 104 29.28 -11.26 14.28
C ASP A 104 28.37 -10.32 15.10
N GLN A 105 27.43 -9.62 14.45
CA GLN A 105 26.50 -8.70 15.11
C GLN A 105 25.07 -9.26 15.10
N ASP A 106 24.43 -9.27 16.27
CA ASP A 106 22.99 -9.52 16.45
C ASP A 106 22.27 -8.17 16.53
N LEU A 107 21.53 -7.84 15.48
CA LEU A 107 20.74 -6.62 15.40
C LEU A 107 19.27 -6.94 15.69
N SER A 108 18.64 -6.17 16.57
CA SER A 108 17.18 -6.16 16.69
C SER A 108 16.61 -5.18 15.69
N ILE A 109 15.90 -5.66 14.67
CA ILE A 109 15.37 -4.84 13.58
C ILE A 109 13.90 -5.18 13.34
N ASN A 110 13.11 -4.21 12.86
CA ASN A 110 11.71 -4.47 12.53
C ASN A 110 11.59 -5.50 11.39
N VAL A 111 10.62 -6.41 11.52
CA VAL A 111 10.41 -7.53 10.59
C VAL A 111 10.26 -7.10 9.13
N ASP A 112 9.69 -5.91 8.85
CA ASP A 112 9.53 -5.41 7.49
C ASP A 112 10.88 -5.04 6.88
N PHE A 113 11.78 -4.42 7.65
CA PHE A 113 13.14 -4.15 7.16
C PHE A 113 13.94 -5.43 6.94
N SER A 114 13.86 -6.40 7.86
CA SER A 114 14.66 -7.63 7.74
C SER A 114 14.26 -8.41 6.49
N LYS A 115 12.96 -8.59 6.28
CA LYS A 115 12.46 -9.29 5.10
C LYS A 115 12.73 -8.50 3.82
N ALA A 116 12.65 -7.17 3.82
CA ALA A 116 13.04 -6.34 2.69
C ALA A 116 14.53 -6.53 2.32
N ILE A 117 15.42 -6.54 3.30
CA ILE A 117 16.86 -6.80 3.08
C ILE A 117 17.09 -8.19 2.48
N ARG A 118 16.34 -9.21 2.93
CA ARG A 118 16.45 -10.58 2.42
C ARG A 118 15.97 -10.71 0.97
N ILE A 119 14.93 -9.97 0.57
CA ILE A 119 14.37 -10.08 -0.79
C ILE A 119 15.06 -9.15 -1.80
N ALA A 120 15.65 -8.04 -1.35
CA ALA A 120 16.23 -7.03 -2.23
C ALA A 120 17.24 -7.56 -3.27
N PRO A 121 18.13 -8.54 -2.95
CA PRO A 121 19.08 -9.09 -3.93
C PRO A 121 18.43 -9.85 -5.09
N PHE A 122 17.15 -10.24 -4.98
CA PHE A 122 16.47 -11.06 -5.99
C PHE A 122 15.75 -10.23 -7.05
N PHE A 123 15.21 -9.07 -6.68
CA PHE A 123 14.25 -8.35 -7.55
C PHE A 123 14.74 -7.00 -8.05
N ASN A 124 15.85 -6.47 -7.54
CA ASN A 124 16.40 -5.15 -7.90
C ASN A 124 15.37 -3.99 -7.85
N LEU A 125 14.35 -4.12 -7.01
CA LEU A 125 13.34 -3.08 -6.82
C LEU A 125 13.88 -1.91 -5.99
N ARG A 126 13.18 -0.77 -6.00
CA ARG A 126 13.53 0.34 -5.11
C ARG A 126 13.33 -0.06 -3.65
N THR A 127 14.00 0.65 -2.74
CA THR A 127 13.92 0.34 -1.31
C THR A 127 12.49 0.33 -0.78
N ILE A 128 11.67 1.30 -1.20
CA ILE A 128 10.27 1.41 -0.78
C ILE A 128 9.44 0.25 -1.36
N ASP A 129 9.62 -0.10 -2.62
CA ASP A 129 8.94 -1.23 -3.27
C ASP A 129 9.27 -2.57 -2.57
N ASN A 130 10.53 -2.78 -2.18
CA ASN A 130 10.93 -3.93 -1.37
C ASN A 130 10.26 -3.93 0.01
N LEU A 131 10.10 -2.76 0.63
CA LEU A 131 9.41 -2.64 1.92
C LEU A 131 7.90 -2.88 1.77
N GLN A 132 7.27 -2.44 0.69
CA GLN A 132 5.86 -2.72 0.38
C GLN A 132 5.61 -4.23 0.25
N LEU A 133 6.41 -4.91 -0.57
CA LEU A 133 6.35 -6.38 -0.67
C LEU A 133 6.60 -7.04 0.68
N SER A 134 7.62 -6.59 1.41
CA SER A 134 7.94 -7.12 2.74
C SER A 134 6.77 -6.97 3.72
N SER A 135 6.14 -5.80 3.80
CA SER A 135 4.96 -5.56 4.63
C SER A 135 3.80 -6.49 4.24
N ALA A 136 3.51 -6.65 2.94
CA ALA A 136 2.47 -7.56 2.48
C ALA A 136 2.74 -9.00 2.97
N LEU A 137 3.96 -9.49 2.80
CA LEU A 137 4.36 -10.83 3.23
C LEU A 137 4.34 -11.00 4.74
N ASN A 138 4.73 -9.98 5.50
CA ASN A 138 4.66 -10.03 6.96
C ASN A 138 3.23 -9.96 7.48
N ILE A 139 2.33 -9.22 6.82
CA ILE A 139 0.89 -9.27 7.15
C ILE A 139 0.39 -10.70 6.94
N ARG A 140 0.74 -11.33 5.81
CA ARG A 140 0.38 -12.73 5.57
C ARG A 140 0.90 -13.66 6.65
N ASP A 141 2.19 -13.61 6.92
CA ASP A 141 2.88 -14.57 7.79
C ASP A 141 2.56 -14.35 9.28
N ILE A 142 2.55 -13.10 9.75
CA ILE A 142 2.43 -12.75 11.18
C ILE A 142 0.97 -12.60 11.60
N LYS A 143 0.11 -12.04 10.72
CA LYS A 143 -1.32 -11.90 11.03
C LYS A 143 -2.14 -13.10 10.58
N ASN A 144 -1.50 -14.09 9.94
CA ASN A 144 -2.14 -15.29 9.40
C ASN A 144 -3.29 -14.96 8.44
N ILE A 145 -3.05 -14.00 7.54
CA ILE A 145 -4.02 -13.54 6.55
C ILE A 145 -3.58 -14.07 5.19
N HIS A 146 -4.35 -14.95 4.58
CA HIS A 146 -4.10 -15.34 3.20
C HIS A 146 -4.20 -14.11 2.29
N LEU A 147 -3.20 -13.86 1.44
CA LEU A 147 -3.24 -12.80 0.42
C LEU A 147 -3.41 -13.45 -0.94
N ASP A 148 -4.55 -13.19 -1.59
CA ASP A 148 -4.84 -13.70 -2.94
C ASP A 148 -4.00 -12.95 -3.98
N TYR A 149 -3.91 -11.62 -3.83
CA TYR A 149 -3.20 -10.75 -4.77
C TYR A 149 -2.45 -9.62 -4.07
N PHE A 150 -1.30 -9.25 -4.66
CA PHE A 150 -0.68 -7.94 -4.50
C PHE A 150 -0.98 -7.13 -5.77
N VAL A 151 -1.74 -6.05 -5.62
CA VAL A 151 -2.25 -5.25 -6.74
C VAL A 151 -1.45 -3.97 -6.86
N THR A 152 -0.88 -3.73 -8.04
CA THR A 152 -0.08 -2.53 -8.34
C THR A 152 -0.26 -2.11 -9.79
N THR A 153 0.07 -0.86 -10.10
CA THR A 153 0.27 -0.34 -11.46
C THR A 153 1.73 0.02 -11.75
N ASP A 154 2.68 -0.40 -10.89
CA ASP A 154 4.12 -0.17 -11.09
C ASP A 154 4.70 -1.24 -12.02
N GLU A 155 5.08 -0.83 -13.23
CA GLU A 155 5.65 -1.70 -14.25
C GLU A 155 6.93 -2.40 -13.79
N VAL A 156 7.74 -1.79 -12.94
CA VAL A 156 8.98 -2.43 -12.43
C VAL A 156 8.65 -3.63 -11.55
N ILE A 157 7.61 -3.52 -10.71
CA ILE A 157 7.12 -4.65 -9.90
C ILE A 157 6.49 -5.71 -10.80
N LEU A 158 5.73 -5.30 -11.82
CA LEU A 158 5.04 -6.20 -12.75
C LEU A 158 6.00 -6.98 -13.65
N ASP A 159 7.07 -6.35 -14.12
CA ASP A 159 8.14 -6.99 -14.89
C ASP A 159 8.81 -8.10 -14.08
N ASN A 160 8.88 -7.95 -12.75
CA ASN A 160 9.42 -8.94 -11.81
C ASN A 160 8.34 -9.89 -11.24
N ALA A 161 7.07 -9.79 -11.66
CA ALA A 161 5.94 -10.49 -11.04
C ALA A 161 6.14 -12.01 -10.93
N LYS A 162 6.68 -12.65 -11.97
CA LYS A 162 6.90 -14.11 -12.00
C LYS A 162 7.93 -14.55 -10.96
N GLU A 163 9.02 -13.81 -10.83
CA GLU A 163 10.08 -14.12 -9.87
C GLU A 163 9.62 -13.86 -8.44
N ILE A 164 8.92 -12.73 -8.22
CA ILE A 164 8.30 -12.40 -6.94
C ILE A 164 7.31 -13.49 -6.56
N GLN A 165 6.40 -13.89 -7.44
CA GLN A 165 5.42 -14.94 -7.16
C GLN A 165 6.08 -16.29 -6.87
N LYS A 166 7.16 -16.63 -7.58
CA LYS A 166 7.89 -17.89 -7.35
C LYS A 166 8.51 -17.94 -5.94
N LEU A 167 9.13 -16.84 -5.49
CA LEU A 167 9.79 -16.78 -4.19
C LEU A 167 8.83 -16.54 -3.03
N THR A 168 7.74 -15.82 -3.28
CA THR A 168 6.85 -15.34 -2.22
C THR A 168 5.54 -16.10 -2.18
N HIS A 169 5.12 -16.79 -3.24
CA HIS A 169 3.80 -17.40 -3.39
C HIS A 169 2.62 -16.42 -3.33
N VAL A 170 2.86 -15.11 -3.54
CA VAL A 170 1.80 -14.11 -3.69
C VAL A 170 1.67 -13.75 -5.16
N THR A 171 0.45 -13.75 -5.68
CA THR A 171 0.19 -13.36 -7.07
C THR A 171 0.30 -11.85 -7.20
N ILE A 172 1.30 -11.38 -7.95
CA ILE A 172 1.44 -9.97 -8.31
C ILE A 172 0.59 -9.72 -9.57
N ILE A 173 -0.27 -8.70 -9.55
CA ILE A 173 -1.22 -8.47 -10.64
C ILE A 173 -1.46 -6.98 -10.92
N HIS A 174 -1.56 -6.63 -12.19
CA HIS A 174 -1.98 -5.30 -12.64
C HIS A 174 -3.47 -5.08 -12.35
N SER A 175 -3.87 -3.86 -11.97
CA SER A 175 -5.27 -3.52 -11.67
C SER A 175 -6.24 -3.89 -12.79
N GLU A 176 -5.89 -3.63 -14.05
CA GLU A 176 -6.71 -3.99 -15.21
C GLU A 176 -6.92 -5.50 -15.31
N LYS A 177 -5.84 -6.28 -15.12
CA LYS A 177 -5.90 -7.73 -15.25
C LYS A 177 -6.75 -8.37 -14.16
N LEU A 178 -6.71 -7.81 -12.95
CA LEU A 178 -7.56 -8.24 -11.85
C LEU A 178 -9.04 -8.07 -12.19
N ILE A 179 -9.41 -6.91 -12.75
CA ILE A 179 -10.79 -6.61 -13.17
C ILE A 179 -11.28 -7.62 -14.21
N GLU A 180 -10.45 -7.96 -15.20
CA GLU A 180 -10.79 -8.96 -16.22
C GLU A 180 -11.05 -10.35 -15.63
N ILE A 181 -10.17 -10.83 -14.74
CA ILE A 181 -10.25 -12.18 -14.17
C ILE A 181 -11.45 -12.30 -13.21
N GLU A 182 -11.67 -11.25 -12.42
CA GLU A 182 -12.71 -11.23 -11.39
C GLU A 182 -14.06 -10.73 -11.93
N LYS A 183 -14.10 -10.33 -13.21
CA LYS A 183 -15.28 -9.86 -13.96
C LYS A 183 -16.00 -8.70 -13.26
N ILE A 184 -15.23 -7.66 -12.92
CA ILE A 184 -15.68 -6.45 -12.21
C ILE A 184 -16.15 -5.36 -13.19
#